data_AF-A0A7S1EQ60-F1
#
_entry.id   AF-A0A7S1EQ60-F1
#
_cell.length_a   1.000
_cell.length_b   1.000
_cell.length_c   1.000
_cell.angle_alpha   90.00
_cell.angle_beta   90.00
_cell.angle_gamma   90.00
#
_symmetry.space_group_name_H-M   'P 1'
#
loop_
_entity.id
_entity.type
_entity.pdbx_description
1 polymer ?
#
loop_
_entity_poly.entity_id
_entity_poly.type
_entity_poly.pdbx_seq_one_letter_code
_entity_poly.pdbx_strand_id
1 'polypeptide(L)'
;MEVARYINSELPGLPPPGTGMYGGVGGGRGGAAGGRGGAKKNVKPLRGVAQRLKGKAGRFRGNLSGKRVDFSGRTVISPDPNLRVEEVGVPMKVAMQLTIPEKVTRHNVIQMQNAVRNGPGDWPGANFVTLLDGSKRSLRFGN
;
A
#
# COMPACT_ATOMS: atom_id res chain seq x y z
N MET A 1 27.50 -14.19 4.13
CA MET A 1 26.11 -14.52 3.78
C MET A 1 25.54 -15.41 4.87
N GLU A 2 25.23 -14.87 6.06
CA GLU A 2 24.82 -15.72 7.20
C GLU A 2 23.84 -15.04 8.20
N VAL A 3 23.45 -13.78 7.97
CA VAL A 3 22.69 -12.99 8.95
C VAL A 3 21.24 -13.47 9.11
N ALA A 4 20.70 -14.17 8.12
CA ALA A 4 19.31 -14.60 8.14
C ALA A 4 19.04 -15.91 8.90
N ARG A 5 20.08 -16.62 9.38
CA ARG A 5 19.87 -17.71 10.34
C ARG A 5 19.43 -17.18 11.71
N TYR A 6 19.83 -15.97 12.09
CA TYR A 6 19.61 -15.44 13.45
C TYR A 6 18.16 -14.98 13.71
N ILE A 7 17.37 -14.68 12.68
CA ILE A 7 15.97 -14.24 12.86
C ILE A 7 15.00 -15.44 12.97
N ASN A 8 15.41 -16.61 12.49
CA ASN A 8 14.49 -17.74 12.29
C ASN A 8 14.57 -18.85 13.34
N SER A 9 15.48 -18.79 14.33
CA SER A 9 15.62 -19.92 15.26
C SER A 9 14.73 -19.88 16.50
N GLU A 10 14.19 -18.75 16.98
CA GLU A 10 13.43 -18.75 18.25
C GLU A 10 12.33 -17.67 18.35
N LEU A 11 11.22 -17.83 17.61
CA LEU A 11 9.95 -17.19 17.97
C LEU A 11 8.86 -18.29 18.04
N PRO A 12 8.57 -18.83 19.23
CA PRO A 12 7.49 -19.79 19.42
C PRO A 12 6.13 -19.05 19.37
N GLY A 13 5.19 -19.46 18.49
CA GLY A 13 3.81 -18.96 18.57
C GLY A 13 2.92 -19.00 17.34
N LEU A 14 3.44 -19.08 16.10
CA LEU A 14 2.58 -18.91 14.92
C LEU A 14 1.64 -20.10 14.67
N PRO A 15 0.31 -19.92 14.63
CA PRO A 15 -0.63 -20.96 14.20
C PRO A 15 -0.61 -21.16 12.67
N PRO A 16 -0.87 -22.38 12.17
CA PRO A 16 -0.81 -22.69 10.74
C PRO A 16 -1.96 -22.07 9.94
N PRO A 17 -1.75 -21.71 8.66
CA PRO A 17 -2.75 -21.06 7.84
C PRO A 17 -3.78 -22.05 7.28
N GLY A 18 -5.05 -21.89 7.68
CA GLY A 18 -6.18 -22.41 6.91
C GLY A 18 -7.45 -22.66 7.71
N THR A 19 -8.39 -21.70 7.72
CA THR A 19 -9.83 -21.99 7.62
C THR A 19 -10.56 -20.71 7.17
N GLY A 20 -11.32 -20.78 6.09
CA GLY A 20 -12.12 -19.66 5.58
C GLY A 20 -13.33 -19.36 6.46
N MET A 21 -14.00 -18.22 6.22
CA MET A 21 -15.46 -17.98 6.26
C MET A 21 -15.73 -16.46 6.19
N TYR A 22 -17.00 -16.12 5.90
CA TYR A 22 -17.63 -14.81 5.61
C TYR A 22 -17.63 -14.44 4.11
N GLY A 23 -18.72 -14.59 3.35
CA GLY A 23 -20.15 -14.60 3.71
C GLY A 23 -20.78 -13.30 3.22
N GLY A 24 -21.57 -13.37 2.14
CA GLY A 24 -22.21 -12.21 1.52
C GLY A 24 -23.34 -11.61 2.35
N VAL A 25 -23.61 -10.33 2.10
CA VAL A 25 -24.85 -9.66 2.49
C VAL A 25 -25.33 -8.81 1.31
N GLY A 26 -26.46 -9.22 0.74
CA GLY A 26 -27.29 -8.38 -0.11
C GLY A 26 -28.27 -7.56 0.75
N GLY A 27 -28.68 -6.41 0.23
CA GLY A 27 -29.74 -5.59 0.80
C GLY A 27 -30.17 -4.56 -0.23
N GLY A 28 -31.45 -4.56 -0.59
CA GLY A 28 -32.00 -3.73 -1.67
C GLY A 28 -33.10 -2.76 -1.23
N ARG A 29 -33.62 -2.09 -2.27
CA ARG A 29 -34.89 -1.35 -2.43
C ARG A 29 -34.97 0.10 -1.93
N GLY A 30 -35.42 0.95 -2.85
CA GLY A 30 -35.96 2.29 -2.61
C GLY A 30 -36.18 3.01 -3.95
N GLY A 31 -37.39 2.94 -4.50
CA GLY A 31 -37.75 3.55 -5.78
C GLY A 31 -38.36 4.94 -5.64
N ALA A 32 -38.42 5.68 -6.76
CA ALA A 32 -39.39 6.74 -7.00
C ALA A 32 -39.63 6.86 -8.52
N ALA A 33 -40.91 6.93 -8.87
CA ALA A 33 -41.44 6.97 -10.23
C ALA A 33 -41.43 8.38 -10.84
N GLY A 34 -41.47 8.47 -12.16
CA GLY A 34 -41.92 9.68 -12.86
C GLY A 34 -41.37 9.85 -14.28
N GLY A 35 -42.25 9.80 -15.29
CA GLY A 35 -42.00 10.36 -16.63
C GLY A 35 -42.04 9.36 -17.78
N ARG A 36 -43.23 9.20 -18.38
CA ARG A 36 -43.44 8.47 -19.64
C ARG A 36 -42.88 9.29 -20.82
N GLY A 37 -41.80 8.80 -21.42
CA GLY A 37 -41.29 9.22 -22.72
C GLY A 37 -40.70 8.00 -23.42
N GLY A 38 -41.06 7.78 -24.69
CA GLY A 38 -40.80 6.54 -25.44
C GLY A 38 -39.40 5.95 -25.23
N ALA A 39 -39.35 4.71 -24.74
CA ALA A 39 -38.13 4.03 -24.35
C ALA A 39 -37.26 3.67 -25.57
N LYS A 40 -36.41 4.59 -26.01
CA LYS A 40 -35.14 4.20 -26.65
C LYS A 40 -34.31 3.53 -25.57
N LYS A 41 -34.00 2.23 -25.73
CA LYS A 41 -33.05 1.54 -24.82
C LYS A 41 -31.77 2.38 -24.79
N ASN A 42 -31.46 3.00 -23.65
CA ASN A 42 -30.17 3.65 -23.40
C ASN A 42 -29.08 2.56 -23.30
N VAL A 43 -28.78 1.92 -24.42
CA VAL A 43 -27.61 1.06 -24.54
C VAL A 43 -26.43 2.02 -24.57
N LYS A 44 -25.68 2.10 -23.46
CA LYS A 44 -24.39 2.80 -23.46
C LYS A 44 -23.60 2.29 -24.67
N PRO A 45 -23.14 3.16 -25.57
CA PRO A 45 -22.44 2.72 -26.77
C PRO A 45 -21.25 1.86 -26.37
N LEU A 46 -21.19 0.66 -26.95
CA LEU A 46 -20.12 -0.31 -26.69
C LEU A 46 -18.79 0.33 -27.08
N ARG A 47 -17.85 0.40 -26.13
CA ARG A 47 -16.51 0.96 -26.39
C ARG A 47 -15.66 -0.08 -27.12
N GLY A 48 -15.44 0.14 -28.41
CA GLY A 48 -14.53 -0.66 -29.23
C GLY A 48 -13.06 -0.57 -28.77
N VAL A 49 -12.22 -1.51 -29.23
CA VAL A 49 -10.79 -1.60 -28.85
C VAL A 49 -10.05 -0.30 -29.16
N ALA A 50 -10.26 0.29 -30.34
CA ALA A 50 -9.64 1.55 -30.73
C ALA A 50 -10.00 2.72 -29.78
N GLN A 51 -11.25 2.77 -29.30
CA GLN A 51 -11.71 3.79 -28.35
C GLN A 51 -11.12 3.59 -26.94
N ARG A 52 -10.80 2.34 -26.56
CA ARG A 52 -10.12 2.03 -25.31
C ARG A 52 -8.64 2.41 -25.36
N LEU A 53 -8.02 2.36 -26.53
CA LEU A 53 -6.60 2.68 -26.71
C LEU A 53 -6.37 4.19 -26.90
N LYS A 54 -7.17 4.84 -27.76
CA LYS A 54 -7.01 6.25 -28.15
C LYS A 54 -7.61 7.22 -27.11
N GLY A 55 -7.13 8.46 -27.12
CA GLY A 55 -7.71 9.58 -26.39
C GLY A 55 -7.12 9.81 -24.99
N LYS A 56 -7.55 10.88 -24.33
CA LYS A 56 -7.04 11.30 -23.01
C LYS A 56 -7.28 10.25 -21.92
N ALA A 57 -8.44 9.60 -21.96
CA ALA A 57 -8.81 8.51 -21.06
C ALA A 57 -8.54 7.10 -21.63
N GLY A 58 -7.85 7.02 -22.79
CA GLY A 58 -7.43 5.76 -23.38
C GLY A 58 -6.22 5.18 -22.67
N ARG A 59 -5.94 3.88 -22.87
CA ARG A 59 -4.88 3.15 -22.15
C ARG A 59 -3.47 3.69 -22.41
N PHE A 60 -3.17 4.15 -23.64
CA PHE A 60 -1.86 4.72 -23.91
C PHE A 60 -1.56 5.94 -23.03
N ARG A 61 -2.51 6.87 -22.91
CA ARG A 61 -2.30 8.08 -22.10
C ARG A 61 -2.57 7.87 -20.62
N GLY A 62 -3.70 7.25 -20.29
CA GLY A 62 -4.18 7.12 -18.91
C GLY A 62 -3.53 5.98 -18.09
N ASN A 63 -2.81 5.06 -18.72
CA ASN A 63 -2.18 3.94 -18.02
C ASN A 63 -0.68 3.81 -18.32
N LEU A 64 -0.25 4.06 -19.57
CA LEU A 64 1.16 3.91 -19.94
C LEU A 64 1.96 5.21 -19.77
N SER A 65 1.46 6.35 -20.28
CA SER A 65 2.19 7.63 -20.15
C SER A 65 2.09 8.28 -18.76
N GLY A 66 1.04 7.95 -18.00
CA GLY A 66 0.86 8.40 -16.63
C GLY A 66 0.17 7.33 -15.80
N LYS A 67 0.89 6.73 -14.86
CA LYS A 67 0.39 5.70 -13.95
C LYS A 67 0.35 6.23 -12.52
N ARG A 68 -0.54 5.66 -11.70
CA ARG A 68 -0.47 5.83 -10.25
C ARG A 68 0.72 5.03 -9.71
N VAL A 69 1.38 5.59 -8.70
CA VAL A 69 2.57 5.00 -8.09
C VAL A 69 2.34 4.81 -6.60
N ASP A 70 2.87 3.71 -6.08
CA ASP A 70 2.92 3.45 -4.64
C ASP A 70 4.09 4.20 -4.00
N PHE A 71 4.14 4.24 -2.67
CA PHE A 71 5.19 4.92 -1.90
C PHE A 71 5.34 6.41 -2.22
N SER A 72 4.21 7.11 -2.39
CA SER A 72 4.18 8.57 -2.55
C SER A 72 3.23 9.21 -1.54
N GLY A 73 3.56 10.43 -1.10
CA GLY A 73 2.75 11.24 -0.19
C GLY A 73 2.49 12.63 -0.78
N ARG A 74 1.36 13.25 -0.40
CA ARG A 74 1.02 14.63 -0.76
C ARG A 74 0.45 15.33 0.47
N THR A 75 0.95 16.52 0.77
CA THR A 75 0.51 17.35 1.91
C THR A 75 0.53 18.83 1.53
N VAL A 76 -0.07 19.66 2.37
CA VAL A 76 0.00 21.13 2.27
C VAL A 76 1.38 21.60 2.70
N ILE A 77 1.90 22.62 2.02
CA ILE A 77 3.20 23.24 2.33
C ILE A 77 3.04 24.34 3.37
N SER A 78 4.05 24.51 4.23
CA SER A 78 4.15 25.61 5.18
C SER A 78 5.60 26.10 5.21
N PRO A 79 5.85 27.42 5.25
CA PRO A 79 7.21 27.94 5.28
C PRO A 79 7.87 27.68 6.65
N ASP A 80 9.10 27.17 6.66
CA ASP A 80 9.94 27.01 7.86
C ASP A 80 11.35 27.57 7.58
N PRO A 81 11.74 28.70 8.20
CA PRO A 81 13.05 29.32 7.96
C PRO A 81 14.22 28.59 8.63
N ASN A 82 13.97 27.61 9.51
CA ASN A 82 15.03 26.86 10.20
C ASN A 82 15.56 25.68 9.40
N LEU A 83 14.88 25.28 8.31
CA LEU A 83 15.30 24.19 7.44
C LEU A 83 16.33 24.66 6.41
N ARG A 84 17.29 23.80 6.09
CA ARG A 84 18.23 24.05 4.99
C ARG A 84 17.53 23.96 3.63
N VAL A 85 18.19 24.48 2.60
CA VAL A 85 17.66 24.49 1.22
C VAL A 85 17.46 23.06 0.67
N GLU A 86 18.25 22.10 1.15
CA GLU A 86 18.19 20.70 0.74
C GLU A 86 17.24 19.85 1.60
N GLU A 87 16.63 20.43 2.65
CA GLU A 87 15.80 19.72 3.62
C GLU A 87 14.31 19.92 3.37
N VAL A 88 13.52 18.92 3.76
CA VAL A 88 12.05 19.00 3.72
C VAL A 88 11.46 18.38 4.98
N GLY A 89 10.55 19.11 5.62
CA GLY A 89 9.79 18.59 6.76
C GLY A 89 8.80 17.51 6.33
N VAL A 90 8.89 16.32 6.94
CA VAL A 90 7.94 15.22 6.71
C VAL A 90 7.14 14.96 7.99
N PRO A 91 5.80 14.98 7.95
CA PRO A 91 4.99 14.66 9.12
C PRO A 91 5.22 13.22 9.60
N MET A 92 5.28 13.02 10.92
CA MET A 92 5.53 11.70 11.54
C MET A 92 4.58 10.61 11.04
N LYS A 93 3.29 10.92 10.91
CA LYS A 93 2.28 9.98 10.41
C LYS A 93 2.58 9.47 8.99
N VAL A 94 3.16 10.31 8.13
CA VAL A 94 3.57 9.93 6.78
C VAL A 94 4.85 9.10 6.82
N ALA A 95 5.83 9.51 7.64
CA ALA A 95 7.09 8.79 7.81
C ALA A 95 6.88 7.35 8.32
N MET A 96 5.92 7.12 9.22
CA MET A 96 5.59 5.78 9.73
C MET A 96 4.89 4.88 8.69
N GLN A 97 4.27 5.46 7.67
CA GLN A 97 3.57 4.71 6.62
C GLN A 97 4.46 4.40 5.40
N LEU A 98 5.35 5.33 5.03
CA LEU A 98 6.27 5.16 3.92
C LEU A 98 7.46 4.30 4.35
N THR A 99 7.60 3.11 3.76
CA THR A 99 8.67 2.17 4.09
C THR A 99 9.71 2.10 2.99
N ILE A 100 10.98 2.07 3.37
CA ILE A 100 12.11 1.81 2.46
C ILE A 100 12.60 0.38 2.71
N PRO A 101 12.72 -0.46 1.67
CA PRO A 101 13.27 -1.80 1.83
C PRO A 101 14.80 -1.72 1.95
N GLU A 102 15.31 -1.91 3.16
CA GLU A 102 16.75 -1.99 3.42
C GLU A 102 17.20 -3.45 3.59
N LYS A 103 18.31 -3.82 2.94
CA LYS A 103 18.90 -5.15 3.10
C LYS A 103 19.73 -5.18 4.38
N VAL A 104 19.56 -6.24 5.17
CA VAL A 104 20.36 -6.44 6.38
C VAL A 104 21.80 -6.80 5.97
N THR A 105 22.73 -5.98 6.45
CA THR A 105 24.18 -6.13 6.30
C THR A 105 24.84 -6.20 7.67
N ARG A 106 26.13 -6.52 7.73
CA ARG A 106 26.88 -6.53 9.00
C ARG A 106 26.94 -5.16 9.67
N HIS A 107 26.82 -4.08 8.89
CA HIS A 107 26.95 -2.71 9.41
C HIS A 107 25.63 -2.17 9.99
N ASN A 108 24.48 -2.55 9.45
CA ASN A 108 23.17 -2.05 9.89
C ASN A 108 22.39 -3.04 10.78
N VAL A 109 22.94 -4.23 11.07
CA VAL A 109 22.22 -5.30 11.79
C VAL A 109 21.63 -4.83 13.12
N ILE A 110 22.40 -4.06 13.90
CA ILE A 110 21.96 -3.56 15.20
C ILE A 110 20.78 -2.58 15.04
N GLN A 111 20.89 -1.67 14.06
CA GLN A 111 19.85 -0.68 13.78
C GLN A 111 18.56 -1.35 13.29
N MET A 112 18.69 -2.31 12.37
CA MET A 112 17.55 -3.06 11.83
C MET A 112 16.87 -3.92 12.89
N GLN A 113 17.63 -4.56 13.79
CA GLN A 113 17.08 -5.31 14.92
C GLN A 113 16.27 -4.41 15.86
N ASN A 114 16.79 -3.21 16.18
CA ASN A 114 16.08 -2.26 17.04
C ASN A 114 14.81 -1.74 16.36
N ALA A 115 14.83 -1.44 15.06
CA ALA A 115 13.65 -1.02 14.32
C ALA A 115 12.56 -2.12 14.30
N VAL A 116 12.95 -3.39 14.18
CA VAL A 116 12.01 -4.52 14.26
C VAL A 116 11.43 -4.68 15.67
N ARG A 117 12.23 -4.49 16.72
CA ARG A 117 11.77 -4.55 18.13
C ARG A 117 10.79 -3.42 18.46
N ASN A 118 11.06 -2.20 18.00
CA ASN A 118 10.15 -1.05 18.16
C ASN A 118 8.83 -1.26 17.41
N GLY A 119 8.87 -2.03 16.31
CA GLY A 119 7.69 -2.38 15.54
C GLY A 119 7.14 -1.18 14.75
N PRO A 120 5.85 -1.24 14.34
CA PRO A 120 5.24 -0.25 13.45
C PRO A 120 4.66 0.98 14.16
N GLY A 121 4.57 0.96 15.49
CA GLY A 121 3.89 1.98 16.30
C GLY A 121 4.77 3.16 16.70
N ASP A 122 6.09 2.96 16.74
CA ASP A 122 7.05 3.97 17.19
C ASP A 122 8.13 4.19 16.14
N TRP A 123 8.49 5.45 15.91
CA TRP A 123 9.60 5.82 15.03
C TRP A 123 10.88 6.02 15.87
N PRO A 124 12.04 5.50 15.45
CA PRO A 124 12.30 4.69 14.26
C PRO A 124 11.87 3.22 14.42
N GLY A 125 11.11 2.70 13.46
CA GLY A 125 10.48 1.38 13.52
C GLY A 125 10.33 0.71 12.16
N ALA A 126 9.82 -0.53 12.15
CA ALA A 126 9.64 -1.33 10.95
C ALA A 126 8.20 -1.84 10.82
N ASN A 127 7.69 -1.88 9.59
CA ASN A 127 6.36 -2.44 9.29
C ASN A 127 6.42 -3.89 8.80
N PHE A 128 7.47 -4.26 8.06
CA PHE A 128 7.57 -5.56 7.40
C PHE A 128 8.98 -6.12 7.52
N VAL A 129 9.08 -7.45 7.64
CA VAL A 129 10.33 -8.21 7.51
C VAL A 129 10.21 -9.12 6.31
N THR A 130 11.17 -9.02 5.39
CA THR A 130 11.26 -9.94 4.25
C THR A 130 12.29 -11.01 4.57
N LEU A 131 11.89 -12.26 4.44
CA LEU A 131 12.71 -13.43 4.70
C LEU A 131 13.55 -13.81 3.47
N LEU A 132 14.49 -14.73 3.68
CA LEU A 132 15.35 -15.24 2.60
C LEU A 132 14.56 -15.96 1.50
N ASP A 133 13.45 -16.58 1.86
CA ASP A 133 12.54 -17.25 0.93
C ASP A 133 11.69 -16.26 0.11
N GLY A 134 11.83 -14.94 0.37
CA GLY A 134 11.05 -13.89 -0.26
C GLY A 134 9.67 -13.66 0.37
N SER A 135 9.30 -14.44 1.40
CA SER A 135 8.06 -14.21 2.13
C SER A 135 8.15 -12.91 2.95
N LYS A 136 7.03 -12.19 3.02
CA LYS A 136 6.92 -10.94 3.78
C LYS A 136 6.04 -11.19 5.01
N ARG A 137 6.61 -10.96 6.19
CA ARG A 137 5.87 -10.96 7.46
C ARG A 137 5.60 -9.53 7.90
N SER A 138 4.35 -9.24 8.26
CA SER A 138 3.93 -7.95 8.81
C SER A 138 4.17 -7.93 10.31
N LEU A 139 4.74 -6.85 10.83
CA LEU A 139 4.96 -6.65 12.27
C LEU A 139 3.74 -6.07 13.00
N ARG A 140 2.66 -5.72 12.27
CA ARG A 140 1.43 -5.17 12.86
C ARG A 140 0.52 -6.22 13.48
N PHE A 141 0.60 -7.45 13.00
CA PHE A 141 -0.28 -8.53 13.42
C PHE A 141 0.61 -9.71 13.80
N GLY A 142 1.10 -9.67 15.04
CA GLY A 142 1.78 -10.80 15.65
C GLY A 142 0.75 -11.70 16.34
N ASN A 143 0.46 -12.85 15.74
CA ASN A 143 0.17 -14.10 16.44
C ASN A 143 1.23 -15.08 15.98
#